data_AF-A0A135VEG2-F1
#
_entry.id   AF-A0A135VEG2-F1
#
_cell.length_a   1.000
_cell.length_b   1.000
_cell.length_c   1.000
_cell.angle_alpha   90.00
_cell.angle_beta   90.00
_cell.angle_gamma   90.00
#
_symmetry.space_group_name_H-M   'P 1'
#
loop_
_entity.id
_entity.type
_entity.pdbx_description
1 polymer ?
#
loop_
_entity_poly.entity_id
_entity_poly.type
_entity_poly.pdbx_seq_one_letter_code
_entity_poly.pdbx_strand_id
1 'polypeptide(L)'
;MISRKGLSRKPFMLMLEDESGEISPVVLDAGLASSDKAIIVLDEINDTTWVFIGRAVDMPTRMHALRLAKSLRKSGYTIGNTNIGMASANLVEMLEKDDSDPEISAEIARFKEMLTRRWRFEDRFLAYDARFEPTEAKAPEPVAPAELAKPETPTVVATTVEPELPTPEPIEVTSDSVVDQKTAYLIYSAVKNSNLVYTERFERDGKMGVKIEAPGVMVIEAIQEGDSLMIEPAEFGDSDEAAKIKSEYESWVGKL
;
A
#
# COMPACT_ATOMS: atom_id res chain seq x y z
N MET A 1 19.40 -18.35 12.33
CA MET A 1 18.33 -18.62 13.32
C MET A 1 17.46 -17.37 13.39
N ILE A 2 16.28 -17.38 12.77
CA ILE A 2 15.34 -16.26 12.86
C ILE A 2 14.64 -16.39 14.22
N SER A 3 14.79 -15.38 15.08
CA SER A 3 14.08 -15.28 16.36
C SER A 3 12.58 -15.20 16.06
N ARG A 4 11.85 -16.28 16.33
CA ARG A 4 10.41 -16.36 16.04
C ARG A 4 9.67 -15.55 17.10
N LYS A 5 8.96 -14.52 16.66
CA LYS A 5 7.93 -13.84 17.45
C LYS A 5 7.00 -14.93 17.99
N GLY A 6 6.89 -15.05 19.31
CA GLY A 6 6.03 -16.06 19.95
C GLY A 6 4.58 -15.75 19.63
N LEU A 7 4.07 -16.28 18.53
CA LEU A 7 2.66 -16.16 18.15
C LEU A 7 1.86 -17.06 19.11
N SER A 8 0.95 -16.46 19.88
CA SER A 8 0.05 -17.18 20.80
C SER A 8 -1.03 -17.98 20.07
N ARG A 9 -1.09 -17.88 18.75
CA ARG A 9 -2.03 -18.57 17.87
C ARG A 9 -1.28 -19.21 16.70
N LYS A 10 -1.95 -20.15 16.02
CA LYS A 10 -1.46 -20.72 14.76
C LYS A 10 -1.25 -19.62 13.72
N PRO A 11 -0.10 -19.61 13.02
CA PRO A 11 0.15 -18.68 11.92
C PRO A 11 -0.65 -19.10 10.68
N PHE A 12 -1.21 -18.12 9.98
CA PHE A 12 -1.91 -18.35 8.72
C PHE A 12 -1.23 -17.71 7.54
N MET A 13 -1.68 -18.17 6.37
CA MET A 13 -1.41 -17.57 5.09
C MET A 13 -2.75 -17.23 4.44
N LEU A 14 -2.82 -16.01 3.89
CA LEU A 14 -4.00 -15.52 3.18
C LEU A 14 -3.58 -14.94 1.83
N MET A 15 -4.29 -15.34 0.78
CA MET A 15 -4.13 -14.81 -0.58
C MET A 15 -5.29 -13.88 -0.90
N LEU A 16 -4.97 -12.71 -1.44
CA LEU A 16 -5.90 -11.70 -1.90
C LEU A 16 -5.62 -11.43 -3.38
N GLU A 17 -6.67 -11.34 -4.17
CA GLU A 17 -6.62 -10.90 -5.56
C GLU A 17 -7.12 -9.46 -5.65
N ASP A 18 -6.38 -8.60 -6.35
CA ASP A 18 -6.79 -7.25 -6.69
C ASP A 18 -7.36 -7.24 -8.11
N GLU A 19 -8.68 -7.12 -8.19
CA GLU A 19 -9.42 -7.01 -9.44
C GLU A 19 -9.87 -5.56 -9.62
N SER A 20 -9.06 -4.78 -10.34
CA SER A 20 -9.40 -3.41 -10.76
C SER A 20 -9.80 -2.45 -9.64
N GLY A 21 -9.19 -2.54 -8.45
CA GLY A 21 -9.50 -1.64 -7.34
C GLY A 21 -10.22 -2.30 -6.17
N GLU A 22 -10.65 -3.54 -6.34
CA GLU A 22 -11.29 -4.33 -5.27
C GLU A 22 -10.42 -5.52 -4.89
N ILE A 23 -10.12 -5.64 -3.59
CA ILE A 23 -9.44 -6.82 -3.07
C ILE A 23 -10.42 -7.85 -2.54
N SER A 24 -10.30 -9.08 -3.04
CA SER A 24 -11.09 -10.21 -2.60
C SER A 24 -10.22 -11.36 -2.11
N PRO A 25 -10.62 -12.08 -1.04
CA PRO A 25 -9.88 -13.25 -0.60
C PRO A 25 -10.10 -14.41 -1.57
N VAL A 26 -9.01 -15.05 -1.96
CA VAL A 26 -9.01 -16.19 -2.88
C VAL A 26 -8.37 -17.40 -2.24
N VAL A 27 -8.72 -18.58 -2.74
CA VAL A 27 -8.13 -19.83 -2.25
C VAL A 27 -6.65 -19.82 -2.62
N LEU A 28 -5.79 -20.18 -1.67
CA LEU A 28 -4.34 -20.22 -1.88
C LEU A 28 -4.01 -21.23 -3.00
N ASP A 29 -3.68 -20.71 -4.18
CA ASP A 29 -3.37 -21.50 -5.37
C ASP A 29 -2.22 -20.85 -6.15
N ALA A 30 -1.19 -21.63 -6.46
CA ALA A 30 -0.07 -21.18 -7.27
C ALA A 30 -0.48 -20.83 -8.72
N GLY A 31 -1.57 -21.41 -9.21
CA GLY A 31 -2.12 -21.12 -10.55
C GLY A 31 -2.65 -19.70 -10.72
N LEU A 32 -3.00 -19.01 -9.62
CA LEU A 32 -3.47 -17.62 -9.65
C LEU A 32 -2.32 -16.61 -9.76
N ALA A 33 -1.06 -17.03 -9.58
CA ALA A 33 0.11 -16.20 -9.84
C ALA A 33 0.44 -16.19 -11.34
N SER A 34 -0.49 -15.64 -12.13
CA SER A 34 -0.47 -15.55 -13.59
C SER A 34 -0.19 -14.12 -14.07
N SER A 35 0.22 -13.99 -15.34
CA SER A 35 0.66 -12.71 -15.89
C SER A 35 -0.42 -11.63 -15.98
N ASP A 36 -1.69 -11.98 -15.88
CA ASP A 36 -2.84 -11.09 -15.95
C ASP A 36 -3.34 -10.61 -14.58
N LYS A 37 -2.77 -11.11 -13.47
CA LYS A 37 -3.31 -10.88 -12.12
C LYS A 37 -2.34 -10.16 -11.20
N ALA A 38 -2.90 -9.40 -10.27
CA ALA A 38 -2.19 -8.82 -9.13
C ALA A 38 -2.63 -9.53 -7.85
N ILE A 39 -1.66 -10.11 -7.13
CA ILE A 39 -1.90 -10.96 -5.97
C ILE A 39 -1.11 -10.42 -4.78
N ILE A 40 -1.75 -10.37 -3.61
CA ILE A 40 -1.12 -10.06 -2.33
C ILE A 40 -1.24 -11.29 -1.43
N VAL A 41 -0.12 -11.76 -0.88
CA VAL A 41 -0.12 -12.85 0.10
C VAL A 41 0.39 -12.37 1.44
N LEU A 42 -0.44 -12.50 2.47
CA LEU A 42 -0.09 -12.23 3.86
C LEU A 42 0.42 -13.54 4.48
N ASP A 43 1.72 -13.61 4.75
CA ASP A 43 2.40 -14.80 5.27
C ASP A 43 2.90 -14.55 6.70
N GLU A 44 2.11 -14.99 7.69
CA GLU A 44 2.48 -14.88 9.11
C GLU A 44 3.58 -15.88 9.52
N ILE A 45 3.81 -16.92 8.73
CA ILE A 45 4.82 -17.95 9.04
C ILE A 45 6.23 -17.38 8.84
N ASN A 46 6.42 -16.65 7.74
CA ASN A 46 7.69 -15.99 7.42
C ASN A 46 7.69 -14.49 7.74
N ASP A 47 6.63 -13.98 8.36
CA ASP A 47 6.47 -12.56 8.73
C ASP A 47 6.68 -11.62 7.52
N THR A 48 6.13 -12.01 6.38
CA THR A 48 6.36 -11.38 5.07
C THR A 48 5.05 -11.12 4.36
N THR A 49 4.90 -9.92 3.80
CA THR A 49 3.84 -9.61 2.84
C THR A 49 4.44 -9.74 1.44
N TRP A 50 3.92 -10.66 0.64
CA TRP A 50 4.34 -10.87 -0.74
C TRP A 50 3.39 -10.12 -1.67
N VAL A 51 3.93 -9.41 -2.66
CA VAL A 51 3.13 -8.76 -3.70
C VAL A 51 3.62 -9.26 -5.04
N PHE A 52 2.78 -9.99 -5.76
CA PHE A 52 3.06 -10.46 -7.11
C PHE A 52 2.22 -9.68 -8.11
N ILE A 53 2.87 -9.08 -9.10
CA ILE A 53 2.21 -8.33 -10.16
C ILE A 53 2.59 -8.95 -11.49
N GLY A 54 1.59 -9.52 -12.18
CA GLY A 54 1.75 -10.12 -13.48
C GLY A 54 2.16 -9.12 -14.57
N ARG A 55 2.81 -9.61 -15.63
CA ARG A 55 3.35 -8.78 -16.72
C ARG A 55 2.30 -7.94 -17.47
N ALA A 56 1.07 -8.44 -17.58
CA ALA A 56 -0.04 -7.83 -18.30
C ALA A 56 -0.99 -7.02 -17.41
N VAL A 57 -0.68 -6.87 -16.12
CA VAL A 57 -1.43 -6.01 -15.21
C VAL A 57 -1.17 -4.54 -15.56
N ASP A 58 -2.23 -3.74 -15.59
CA ASP A 58 -2.14 -2.31 -15.88
C ASP A 58 -1.51 -1.53 -14.71
N MET A 59 -1.00 -0.33 -15.01
CA MET A 59 -0.34 0.50 -14.00
C MET A 59 -1.28 0.88 -12.83
N PRO A 60 -2.56 1.24 -13.04
CA PRO A 60 -3.48 1.52 -11.94
C PRO A 60 -3.65 0.35 -10.96
N THR A 61 -3.91 -0.87 -11.45
CA THR A 61 -4.07 -2.06 -10.58
C THR A 61 -2.75 -2.39 -9.88
N ARG A 62 -1.61 -2.27 -10.58
CA ARG A 62 -0.28 -2.42 -9.96
C ARG A 62 -0.08 -1.46 -8.78
N MET A 63 -0.38 -0.18 -8.98
CA MET A 63 -0.21 0.83 -7.92
C MET A 63 -1.19 0.61 -6.78
N HIS A 64 -2.40 0.17 -7.10
CA HIS A 64 -3.41 -0.18 -6.12
C HIS A 64 -2.98 -1.34 -5.23
N ALA A 65 -2.53 -2.45 -5.82
CA ALA A 65 -2.05 -3.62 -5.11
C ALA A 65 -0.87 -3.30 -4.18
N LEU A 66 0.10 -2.52 -4.64
CA LEU A 66 1.25 -2.10 -3.83
C LEU A 66 0.83 -1.23 -2.63
N ARG A 67 -0.10 -0.30 -2.85
CA ARG A 67 -0.66 0.54 -1.78
C ARG A 67 -1.39 -0.30 -0.75
N LEU A 68 -2.25 -1.21 -1.21
CA LEU A 68 -2.98 -2.10 -0.32
C LEU A 68 -2.05 -3.01 0.45
N ALA A 69 -1.05 -3.63 -0.18
CA ALA A 69 -0.07 -4.45 0.54
C ALA A 69 0.65 -3.67 1.64
N LYS A 70 1.02 -2.41 1.40
CA LYS A 70 1.63 -1.52 2.42
C LYS A 70 0.66 -1.19 3.57
N SER A 71 -0.62 -1.02 3.25
CA SER A 71 -1.67 -0.81 4.25
C SER A 71 -1.91 -2.08 5.08
N LEU A 72 -2.13 -3.21 4.41
CA LEU A 72 -2.39 -4.52 5.02
C LEU A 72 -1.24 -5.01 5.88
N ARG A 73 0.01 -4.73 5.49
CA ARG A 73 1.19 -4.98 6.35
C ARG A 73 1.07 -4.30 7.72
N LYS A 74 0.43 -3.14 7.80
CA LYS A 74 0.23 -2.39 9.05
C LYS A 74 -1.03 -2.83 9.80
N SER A 75 -2.17 -2.89 9.11
CA SER A 75 -3.49 -3.12 9.73
C SER A 75 -3.88 -4.61 9.83
N GLY A 76 -3.29 -5.45 9.00
CA GLY A 76 -3.80 -6.78 8.67
C GLY A 76 -5.06 -6.74 7.80
N TYR A 77 -5.57 -7.93 7.48
CA TYR A 77 -6.83 -8.19 6.81
C TYR A 77 -7.71 -9.13 7.64
N THR A 78 -8.97 -8.79 7.85
CA THR A 78 -9.89 -9.57 8.69
C THR A 78 -10.74 -10.52 7.87
N ILE A 79 -10.68 -11.82 8.18
CA ILE A 79 -11.60 -12.84 7.68
C ILE A 79 -12.33 -13.48 8.87
N GLY A 80 -13.66 -13.33 8.88
CA GLY A 80 -14.48 -13.74 10.02
C GLY A 80 -14.02 -13.04 11.30
N ASN A 81 -13.55 -13.82 12.28
CA ASN A 81 -13.05 -13.32 13.56
C ASN A 81 -11.52 -13.21 13.62
N THR A 82 -10.81 -13.50 12.53
CA THR A 82 -9.35 -13.60 12.50
C THR A 82 -8.76 -12.49 11.64
N ASN A 83 -7.97 -11.61 12.26
CA ASN A 83 -7.17 -10.61 11.54
C ASN A 83 -5.79 -11.19 11.21
N ILE A 84 -5.37 -11.18 9.94
CA ILE A 84 -4.16 -11.82 9.40
C ILE A 84 -3.18 -10.77 8.86
N GLY A 85 -1.87 -10.99 9.03
CA GLY A 85 -0.83 -10.18 8.38
C GLY A 85 -0.55 -8.84 9.08
N MET A 86 -0.99 -8.70 10.33
CA MET A 86 -0.74 -7.50 11.12
C MET A 86 0.75 -7.43 11.52
N ALA A 87 1.36 -6.28 11.24
CA ALA A 87 2.74 -5.97 11.58
C ALA A 87 3.78 -6.92 10.97
N SER A 88 3.58 -7.31 9.70
CA SER A 88 4.59 -8.07 8.96
C SER A 88 5.90 -7.28 8.86
N ALA A 89 7.02 -7.89 9.23
CA ALA A 89 8.32 -7.21 9.19
C ALA A 89 8.77 -6.91 7.76
N ASN A 90 8.48 -7.80 6.81
CA ASN A 90 9.01 -7.71 5.44
C ASN A 90 7.89 -7.46 4.43
N LEU A 91 8.23 -6.71 3.37
CA LEU A 91 7.41 -6.54 2.17
C LEU A 91 8.30 -6.90 0.98
N VAL A 92 7.88 -7.87 0.18
CA VAL A 92 8.61 -8.32 -1.01
C VAL A 92 7.75 -8.01 -2.23
N GLU A 93 8.25 -7.13 -3.09
CA GLU A 93 7.57 -6.64 -4.28
C GLU A 93 8.14 -7.37 -5.51
N MET A 94 7.32 -8.19 -6.17
CA MET A 94 7.72 -9.00 -7.31
C MET A 94 6.97 -8.55 -8.56
N LEU A 95 7.72 -8.01 -9.52
CA LEU A 95 7.20 -7.54 -10.78
C LEU A 95 7.61 -8.52 -11.86
N GLU A 96 6.66 -9.26 -12.42
CA GLU A 96 6.98 -10.27 -13.46
C GLU A 96 7.53 -9.64 -14.76
N LYS A 97 7.28 -8.34 -14.97
CA LYS A 97 7.88 -7.59 -16.07
C LYS A 97 9.40 -7.44 -15.93
N ASP A 98 9.90 -7.46 -14.70
CA ASP A 98 11.31 -7.29 -14.36
C ASP A 98 11.97 -8.65 -14.06
N ASP A 99 11.39 -9.76 -14.55
CA ASP A 99 11.90 -11.13 -14.36
C ASP A 99 13.28 -11.40 -15.00
N SER A 100 13.77 -10.45 -15.80
CA SER A 100 15.15 -10.44 -16.28
C SER A 100 16.18 -10.19 -15.16
N ASP A 101 15.76 -9.59 -14.04
CA ASP A 101 16.60 -9.44 -12.85
C ASP A 101 16.70 -10.79 -12.10
N PRO A 102 17.92 -11.32 -11.89
CA PRO A 102 18.11 -12.56 -11.14
C PRO A 102 17.51 -12.54 -9.73
N GLU A 103 17.49 -11.39 -9.05
CA GLU A 103 16.94 -11.27 -7.70
C GLU A 103 15.42 -11.43 -7.71
N ILE A 104 14.73 -10.68 -8.59
CA ILE A 104 13.27 -10.75 -8.75
C ILE A 104 12.85 -12.14 -9.24
N SER A 105 13.58 -12.71 -10.19
CA SER A 105 13.33 -14.07 -10.69
C SER A 105 13.43 -15.12 -9.56
N ALA A 106 14.44 -14.99 -8.69
CA ALA A 106 14.61 -15.87 -7.55
C ALA A 106 13.48 -15.70 -6.50
N GLU A 107 13.03 -14.47 -6.27
CA GLU A 107 11.90 -14.17 -5.38
C GLU A 107 10.58 -14.75 -5.93
N ILE A 108 10.31 -14.59 -7.23
CA ILE A 108 9.13 -15.18 -7.89
C ILE A 108 9.17 -16.72 -7.78
N ALA A 109 10.33 -17.33 -8.01
CA ALA A 109 10.48 -18.79 -7.87
C ALA A 109 10.22 -19.24 -6.43
N ARG A 110 10.78 -18.53 -5.44
CA ARG A 110 10.57 -18.80 -4.01
C ARG A 110 9.10 -18.62 -3.61
N PHE A 111 8.45 -17.59 -4.13
CA PHE A 111 7.02 -17.32 -3.91
C PHE A 111 6.17 -18.47 -4.47
N LYS A 112 6.39 -18.88 -5.71
CA LYS A 112 5.66 -20.00 -6.33
C LYS A 112 5.90 -21.31 -5.58
N GLU A 113 7.14 -21.60 -5.19
CA GLU A 113 7.46 -22.80 -4.39
C GLU A 113 6.69 -22.80 -3.05
N MET A 114 6.64 -21.65 -2.38
CA MET A 114 5.91 -21.48 -1.13
C MET A 114 4.41 -21.79 -1.31
N LEU A 115 3.78 -21.30 -2.39
CA LEU A 115 2.37 -21.57 -2.70
C LEU A 115 2.08 -23.06 -2.96
N THR A 116 3.02 -23.79 -3.59
CA THR A 116 2.83 -25.21 -3.93
C THR A 116 2.92 -26.19 -2.75
N ARG A 117 3.17 -25.70 -1.53
CA ARG A 117 3.24 -26.54 -0.33
C ARG A 117 1.89 -27.17 -0.02
N ARG A 118 1.91 -28.23 0.79
CA ARG A 118 0.69 -28.89 1.27
C ARG A 118 0.06 -28.06 2.39
N TRP A 119 -0.86 -27.18 2.01
CA TRP A 119 -1.63 -26.36 2.92
C TRP A 119 -2.87 -27.10 3.42
N ARG A 120 -3.19 -26.92 4.70
CA ARG A 120 -4.50 -27.23 5.26
C ARG A 120 -5.30 -25.93 5.39
N PHE A 121 -6.61 -26.05 5.46
CA PHE A 121 -7.51 -24.90 5.45
C PHE A 121 -8.43 -25.00 6.66
N GLU A 122 -8.48 -23.96 7.49
CA GLU A 122 -9.44 -23.88 8.60
C GLU A 122 -10.80 -23.34 8.13
N ASP A 123 -10.76 -22.44 7.16
CA ASP A 123 -11.90 -21.90 6.44
C ASP A 123 -11.62 -21.97 4.93
N ARG A 124 -12.50 -21.47 4.07
CA ARG A 124 -12.33 -21.49 2.61
C ARG A 124 -11.02 -20.84 2.14
N PHE A 125 -10.52 -19.82 2.85
CA PHE A 125 -9.39 -18.98 2.38
C PHE A 125 -8.17 -19.02 3.30
N LEU A 126 -8.33 -19.42 4.57
CA LEU A 126 -7.26 -19.38 5.57
C LEU A 126 -6.43 -20.66 5.52
N ALA A 127 -5.28 -20.56 4.87
CA ALA A 127 -4.31 -21.64 4.78
C ALA A 127 -3.39 -21.67 5.99
N TYR A 128 -3.05 -22.85 6.47
CA TYR A 128 -2.07 -23.05 7.53
C TYR A 128 -1.26 -24.33 7.27
N ASP A 129 -0.05 -24.38 7.82
CA ASP A 129 0.83 -25.53 7.69
C ASP A 129 0.72 -26.41 8.95
N ALA A 130 0.38 -27.68 8.76
CA ALA A 130 0.16 -28.64 9.84
C ALA A 130 1.36 -28.80 10.78
N ARG A 131 2.58 -28.47 10.33
CA ARG A 131 3.79 -28.47 11.16
C ARG A 131 3.76 -27.42 12.28
N PHE A 132 2.90 -26.42 12.15
CA PHE A 132 2.70 -25.34 13.12
C PHE A 132 1.35 -25.46 13.83
N GLU A 133 0.65 -26.59 13.70
CA GLU A 133 -0.45 -26.89 14.62
C GLU A 133 0.15 -26.87 16.04
N PRO A 134 -0.38 -26.05 16.96
CA PRO A 134 -0.01 -26.14 18.35
C PRO A 134 -0.29 -27.58 18.77
N THR A 135 0.75 -28.35 19.06
CA THR A 135 0.56 -29.62 19.76
C THR A 135 -0.26 -29.29 20.98
N GLU A 136 -1.48 -29.85 21.10
CA GLU A 136 -2.30 -29.67 22.29
C GLU A 136 -1.45 -30.02 23.50
N ALA A 137 -0.87 -29.02 24.14
CA ALA A 137 -0.22 -29.18 25.41
C ALA A 137 -1.37 -29.52 26.34
N LYS A 138 -1.42 -30.78 26.79
CA LYS A 138 -2.30 -31.24 27.86
C LYS A 138 -2.41 -30.12 28.88
N ALA A 139 -3.62 -29.62 29.07
CA ALA A 139 -3.93 -28.59 30.04
C ALA A 139 -3.24 -28.94 31.37
N PRO A 140 -2.31 -28.13 31.89
CA PRO A 140 -1.89 -28.30 33.27
C PRO A 140 -3.13 -28.05 34.14
N GLU A 141 -3.33 -28.95 35.12
CA GLU A 141 -4.46 -28.91 36.05
C GLU A 141 -4.62 -27.52 36.68
N PRO A 142 -5.87 -27.09 36.96
CA PRO A 142 -6.14 -25.76 37.47
C PRO A 142 -5.51 -25.57 38.85
N VAL A 143 -4.45 -24.76 38.91
CA VAL A 143 -3.91 -24.27 40.17
C VAL A 143 -4.88 -23.21 40.71
N ALA A 144 -5.23 -23.35 41.98
CA ALA A 144 -6.23 -22.57 42.69
C ALA A 144 -6.05 -21.04 42.55
N PRO A 145 -7.13 -20.23 42.67
CA PRO A 145 -7.06 -18.79 42.50
C PRO A 145 -6.20 -18.16 43.60
N ALA A 146 -5.01 -17.68 43.23
CA ALA A 146 -4.26 -16.77 44.07
C ALA A 146 -4.92 -15.38 44.03
N GLU A 147 -5.08 -14.83 45.21
CA GLU A 147 -5.71 -13.56 45.56
C GLU A 147 -5.22 -12.38 44.67
N LEU A 148 -6.17 -11.59 44.17
CA LEU A 148 -5.94 -10.40 43.36
C LEU A 148 -5.18 -9.32 44.15
N ALA A 149 -3.87 -9.24 43.96
CA ALA A 149 -3.13 -8.01 44.25
C ALA A 149 -3.44 -6.98 43.15
N LYS A 150 -4.01 -5.84 43.53
CA LYS A 150 -4.18 -4.66 42.65
C LYS A 150 -2.83 -4.27 42.05
N PRO A 151 -2.69 -4.16 40.72
CA PRO A 151 -1.56 -3.46 40.14
C PRO A 151 -1.74 -1.96 40.34
N GLU A 152 -0.75 -1.33 40.97
CA GLU A 152 -0.57 0.11 40.92
C GLU A 152 -0.30 0.52 39.46
N THR A 153 -1.07 1.48 38.97
CA THR A 153 -0.90 2.07 37.63
C THR A 153 0.44 2.80 37.54
N PRO A 154 1.38 2.41 36.65
CA PRO A 154 2.48 3.29 36.30
C PRO A 154 1.97 4.34 35.31
N THR A 155 1.98 5.60 35.72
CA THR A 155 1.79 6.75 34.84
C THR A 155 3.03 6.87 33.95
N VAL A 156 3.01 6.28 32.76
CA VAL A 156 4.05 6.49 31.74
C VAL A 156 3.76 7.83 31.07
N VAL A 157 4.51 8.85 31.47
CA VAL A 157 4.58 10.12 30.73
C VAL A 157 5.41 9.84 29.47
N ALA A 158 4.76 9.85 28.31
CA ALA A 158 5.43 9.81 27.03
C ALA A 158 6.04 11.19 26.76
N THR A 159 7.37 11.30 26.91
CA THR A 159 8.13 12.41 26.35
C THR A 159 8.36 12.09 24.87
N THR A 160 7.58 12.70 24.00
CA THR A 160 7.84 12.72 22.56
C THR A 160 9.14 13.49 22.33
N VAL A 161 10.23 12.78 22.04
CA VAL A 161 11.38 13.39 21.39
C VAL A 161 11.05 13.40 19.91
N GLU A 162 10.64 14.56 19.43
CA GLU A 162 10.48 14.87 18.01
C GLU A 162 11.86 14.77 17.36
N PRO A 163 12.10 13.80 16.45
CA PRO A 163 13.30 13.87 15.62
C PRO A 163 13.14 15.07 14.69
N GLU A 164 14.03 16.06 14.83
CA GLU A 164 14.17 17.13 13.85
C GLU A 164 14.45 16.48 12.49
N LEU A 165 13.43 16.47 11.63
CA LEU A 165 13.61 16.20 10.22
C LEU A 165 14.65 17.22 9.72
N PRO A 166 15.71 16.81 9.01
CA PRO A 166 16.55 17.77 8.33
C PRO A 166 15.65 18.57 7.38
N THR A 167 15.48 19.85 7.67
CA THR A 167 14.83 20.80 6.78
C THR A 167 15.60 20.73 5.46
N PRO A 168 15.02 20.23 4.36
CA PRO A 168 15.70 20.31 3.08
C PRO A 168 15.97 21.79 2.82
N GLU A 169 17.23 22.13 2.56
CA GLU A 169 17.60 23.48 2.13
C GLU A 169 16.69 23.84 0.95
N PRO A 170 16.02 25.01 0.98
CA PRO A 170 15.19 25.44 -0.14
C PRO A 170 16.07 25.47 -1.38
N ILE A 171 15.82 24.54 -2.30
CA ILE A 171 16.32 24.68 -3.66
C ILE A 171 15.59 25.92 -4.18
N GLU A 172 16.30 27.03 -4.30
CA GLU A 172 15.82 28.22 -5.01
C GLU A 172 15.65 27.85 -6.48
N VAL A 173 14.50 27.25 -6.79
CA VAL A 173 14.05 27.11 -8.17
C VAL A 173 13.48 28.47 -8.53
N THR A 174 14.31 29.32 -9.13
CA THR A 174 13.83 30.50 -9.87
C THR A 174 13.06 29.98 -11.09
N SER A 175 11.80 29.59 -10.88
CA SER A 175 10.90 29.23 -11.96
C SER A 175 10.46 30.53 -12.64
N ASP A 176 11.31 31.05 -13.52
CA ASP A 176 11.03 32.27 -14.31
C ASP A 176 9.87 32.04 -15.30
N SER A 177 9.44 30.79 -15.50
CA SER A 177 8.29 30.44 -16.33
C SER A 177 6.97 30.55 -15.57
N VAL A 178 6.06 31.39 -16.08
CA VAL A 178 4.67 31.53 -15.60
C VAL A 178 3.94 30.17 -15.59
N VAL A 179 4.31 29.25 -16.50
CA VAL A 179 3.71 27.92 -16.58
C VAL A 179 4.13 27.03 -15.42
N ASP A 180 5.39 27.12 -14.99
CA ASP A 180 5.87 26.37 -13.84
C ASP A 180 5.20 26.86 -12.56
N GLN A 181 4.98 28.18 -12.43
CA GLN A 181 4.23 28.76 -11.32
C GLN A 181 2.76 28.29 -11.31
N LYS A 182 2.10 28.30 -12.47
CA LYS A 182 0.74 27.75 -12.60
C LYS A 182 0.70 26.26 -12.23
N THR A 183 1.67 25.48 -12.70
CA THR A 183 1.76 24.05 -12.39
C THR A 183 1.99 23.83 -10.89
N ALA A 184 2.85 24.62 -10.26
CA ALA A 184 3.11 24.57 -8.83
C ALA A 184 1.85 24.91 -8.02
N TYR A 185 1.10 25.94 -8.40
CA TYR A 185 -0.16 26.27 -7.74
C TYR A 185 -1.24 25.20 -7.90
N LEU A 186 -1.27 24.52 -9.06
CA LEU A 186 -2.18 23.41 -9.28
C LEU A 186 -1.88 22.24 -8.33
N ILE A 187 -0.60 21.84 -8.26
CA ILE A 187 -0.15 20.78 -7.35
C ILE A 187 -0.38 21.18 -5.89
N TYR A 188 -0.07 22.42 -5.52
CA TYR A 188 -0.28 22.93 -4.17
C TYR A 188 -1.76 22.87 -3.77
N SER A 189 -2.66 23.33 -4.64
CA SER A 189 -4.10 23.33 -4.39
C SER A 189 -4.64 21.90 -4.24
N ALA A 190 -4.14 20.96 -5.04
CA ALA A 190 -4.45 19.54 -4.92
C ALA A 190 -4.02 18.98 -3.56
N VAL A 191 -2.75 19.18 -3.17
CA VAL A 191 -2.17 18.64 -1.93
C VAL A 191 -2.84 19.24 -0.70
N LYS A 192 -3.24 20.52 -0.74
CA LYS A 192 -3.88 21.18 0.38
C LYS A 192 -5.30 20.68 0.66
N ASN A 193 -6.04 20.30 -0.39
CA ASN A 193 -7.46 19.96 -0.29
C ASN A 193 -7.75 18.46 -0.45
N SER A 194 -6.71 17.63 -0.68
CA SER A 194 -6.83 16.19 -0.78
C SER A 194 -5.89 15.49 0.19
N ASN A 195 -6.35 14.39 0.79
CA ASN A 195 -5.51 13.58 1.68
C ASN A 195 -4.36 12.88 0.95
N LEU A 196 -4.49 12.68 -0.35
CA LEU A 196 -3.54 11.96 -1.19
C LEU A 196 -3.60 12.51 -2.61
N VAL A 197 -2.42 12.80 -3.16
CA VAL A 197 -2.25 13.28 -4.53
C VAL A 197 -1.12 12.51 -5.18
N TYR A 198 -1.36 12.01 -6.38
CA TYR A 198 -0.38 11.40 -7.25
C TYR A 198 -0.05 12.37 -8.38
N THR A 199 1.23 12.48 -8.70
CA THR A 199 1.71 13.29 -9.83
C THR A 199 2.58 12.42 -10.73
N GLU A 200 2.31 12.45 -12.03
CA GLU A 200 3.10 11.76 -13.04
C GLU A 200 3.48 12.76 -14.13
N ARG A 201 4.78 12.88 -14.43
CA ARG A 201 5.24 13.68 -15.57
C ARG A 201 5.15 12.85 -16.83
N PHE A 202 4.63 13.42 -17.90
CA PHE A 202 4.55 12.78 -19.21
C PHE A 202 4.96 13.74 -20.33
N GLU A 203 5.26 13.16 -21.49
CA GLU A 203 5.47 13.89 -22.74
C GLU A 203 4.49 13.34 -23.78
N ARG A 204 3.67 14.20 -24.39
CA ARG A 204 2.70 13.84 -25.43
C ARG A 204 2.78 14.85 -26.56
N ASP A 205 2.98 14.37 -27.79
CA ASP A 205 3.11 15.21 -28.99
C ASP A 205 4.18 16.31 -28.86
N GLY A 206 5.29 16.00 -28.16
CA GLY A 206 6.39 16.94 -27.90
C GLY A 206 6.08 18.02 -26.85
N LYS A 207 4.94 17.92 -26.16
CA LYS A 207 4.55 18.79 -25.05
C LYS A 207 4.76 18.06 -23.73
N MET A 208 5.37 18.74 -22.78
CA MET A 208 5.51 18.25 -21.41
C MET A 208 4.18 18.46 -20.67
N GLY A 209 3.83 17.53 -19.79
CA GLY A 209 2.65 17.64 -18.95
C GLY A 209 2.83 16.94 -17.61
N VAL A 210 1.90 17.22 -16.70
CA VAL A 210 1.77 16.51 -15.44
C VAL A 210 0.34 16.00 -15.29
N LYS A 211 0.20 14.70 -15.08
CA LYS A 211 -1.05 14.09 -14.67
C LYS A 211 -1.14 14.16 -13.15
N ILE A 212 -2.26 14.64 -12.64
CA ILE A 212 -2.54 14.80 -11.22
C ILE A 212 -3.80 13.99 -10.90
N GLU A 213 -3.67 13.08 -9.95
CA GLU A 213 -4.76 12.21 -9.52
C GLU A 213 -4.93 12.28 -8.00
N ALA A 214 -6.12 12.67 -7.57
CA ALA A 214 -6.57 12.63 -6.19
C ALA A 214 -7.74 11.62 -6.12
N PRO A 215 -7.55 10.43 -5.52
CA PRO A 215 -8.55 9.36 -5.56
C PRO A 215 -9.92 9.78 -5.02
N GLY A 216 -10.97 9.53 -5.81
CA GLY A 216 -12.35 9.90 -5.46
C GLY A 216 -12.65 11.40 -5.54
N VAL A 217 -11.67 12.21 -5.97
CA VAL A 217 -11.79 13.67 -6.06
C VAL A 217 -11.61 14.13 -7.50
N MET A 218 -10.43 13.92 -8.09
CA MET A 218 -10.10 14.41 -9.42
C MET A 218 -9.03 13.59 -10.13
N VAL A 219 -9.09 13.55 -11.46
CA VAL A 219 -8.02 13.08 -12.33
C VAL A 219 -7.90 14.09 -13.47
N ILE A 220 -6.78 14.80 -13.52
CA ILE A 220 -6.53 15.84 -14.52
C ILE A 220 -5.15 15.68 -15.16
N GLU A 221 -5.03 16.12 -16.40
CA GLU A 221 -3.78 16.27 -17.13
C GLU A 221 -3.54 17.77 -17.37
N ALA A 222 -2.42 18.28 -16.88
CA ALA A 222 -1.99 19.65 -17.09
C ALA A 222 -0.86 19.67 -18.13
N ILE A 223 -1.15 20.10 -19.34
CA ILE A 223 -0.27 20.10 -20.51
C ILE A 223 0.33 21.50 -20.69
N GLN A 224 1.65 21.58 -20.81
CA GLN A 224 2.36 22.83 -21.04
C GLN A 224 2.34 23.18 -22.54
N GLU A 225 1.77 24.34 -22.86
CA GLU A 225 1.72 24.90 -24.21
C GLU A 225 2.35 26.30 -24.22
N GLY A 226 3.67 26.36 -24.45
CA GLY A 226 4.42 27.62 -24.39
C GLY A 226 4.34 28.25 -23.01
N ASP A 227 3.71 29.43 -22.90
CA ASP A 227 3.48 30.15 -21.64
C ASP A 227 2.08 29.88 -21.02
N SER A 228 1.34 28.92 -21.57
CA SER A 228 0.01 28.52 -21.11
C SER A 228 0.00 27.10 -20.55
N LEU A 229 -0.89 26.85 -19.58
CA LEU A 229 -1.14 25.54 -19.01
C LEU A 229 -2.57 25.14 -19.35
N MET A 230 -2.73 24.09 -20.15
CA MET A 230 -4.01 23.53 -20.53
C MET A 230 -4.37 22.40 -19.54
N ILE A 231 -5.59 22.39 -19.01
CA ILE A 231 -6.02 21.39 -18.01
C ILE A 231 -7.19 20.58 -18.58
N GLU A 232 -7.05 19.26 -18.58
CA GLU A 232 -8.05 18.32 -19.09
C GLU A 232 -8.36 17.24 -18.04
N PRO A 233 -9.62 17.06 -17.62
CA PRO A 233 -10.77 17.92 -17.88
C PRO A 233 -10.68 19.27 -17.12
N ALA A 234 -11.24 20.33 -17.73
CA ALA A 234 -11.23 21.69 -17.16
C ALA A 234 -12.05 21.83 -15.87
N GLU A 235 -13.02 20.94 -15.62
CA GLU A 235 -13.88 20.98 -14.43
C GLU A 235 -13.28 20.30 -13.20
N PHE A 236 -12.15 19.59 -13.35
CA PHE A 236 -11.42 18.86 -12.31
C PHE A 236 -12.19 17.66 -11.72
N GLY A 237 -13.52 17.70 -11.63
CA GLY A 237 -14.38 16.61 -11.17
C GLY A 237 -15.70 17.13 -10.58
N ASP A 238 -16.61 16.21 -10.24
CA ASP A 238 -17.95 16.56 -9.74
C ASP A 238 -18.06 16.66 -8.20
N SER A 239 -16.95 16.48 -7.47
CA SER A 239 -16.96 16.51 -6.00
C SER A 239 -16.77 17.92 -5.42
N ASP A 240 -17.24 18.14 -4.18
CA ASP A 240 -17.06 19.39 -3.45
C ASP A 240 -15.56 19.70 -3.23
N GLU A 241 -14.74 18.67 -3.03
CA GLU A 241 -13.28 18.78 -2.93
C GLU A 241 -12.67 19.22 -4.25
N ALA A 242 -13.12 18.68 -5.39
CA ALA A 242 -12.64 19.09 -6.71
C ALA A 242 -12.97 20.56 -7.00
N ALA A 243 -14.19 21.01 -6.66
CA ALA A 243 -14.59 22.40 -6.79
C ALA A 243 -13.75 23.35 -5.93
N LYS A 244 -13.38 22.93 -4.70
CA LYS A 244 -12.47 23.69 -3.83
C LYS A 244 -11.07 23.79 -4.44
N ILE A 245 -10.53 22.69 -4.95
CA ILE A 245 -9.21 22.67 -5.60
C ILE A 245 -9.18 23.63 -6.79
N LYS A 246 -10.21 23.57 -7.66
CA LYS A 246 -10.33 24.46 -8.83
C LYS A 246 -10.40 25.92 -8.42
N SER A 247 -11.29 26.26 -7.49
CA SER A 247 -11.48 27.64 -7.02
C SER A 247 -10.20 28.22 -6.37
N GLU A 248 -9.49 27.41 -5.59
CA GLU A 248 -8.23 27.82 -4.98
C GLU A 248 -7.14 28.03 -6.04
N TYR A 249 -7.02 27.11 -6.99
CA TYR A 249 -6.10 27.24 -8.11
C TYR A 249 -6.35 28.51 -8.92
N GLU A 250 -7.59 28.77 -9.32
CA GLU A 250 -7.97 29.97 -10.08
C GLU A 250 -7.68 31.27 -9.30
N SER A 251 -7.89 31.26 -7.97
CA SER A 251 -7.55 32.37 -7.09
C SER A 251 -6.05 32.67 -7.02
N TRP A 252 -5.20 31.64 -7.09
CA TRP A 252 -3.75 31.82 -7.16
C TRP A 252 -3.30 32.30 -8.54
N VAL A 253 -3.83 31.71 -9.61
CA VAL A 253 -3.50 32.10 -10.99
C VAL A 253 -3.94 33.53 -11.30
N GLY A 254 -5.07 34.00 -10.76
CA GLY A 254 -5.52 35.39 -10.93
C GLY A 254 -4.65 36.44 -10.24
N LYS A 255 -3.67 36.02 -9.41
CA LYS A 255 -2.71 36.91 -8.74
C LYS A 255 -1.35 36.96 -9.44
N LEU A 256 -1.11 36.09 -10.42
CA LEU A 256 0.05 36.12 -11.31
C LEU A 256 -0.14 37.17 -12.40
#